data_AF-A0AAV8V1C3-F1
#
_entry.id   AF-A0AAV8V1C3-F1
#
_cell.length_a   1.000
_cell.length_b   1.000
_cell.length_c   1.000
_cell.angle_alpha   90.00
_cell.angle_beta   90.00
_cell.angle_gamma   90.00
#
_symmetry.space_group_name_H-M   'P 1'
#
loop_
_entity.id
_entity.type
_entity.pdbx_description
1 polymer ?
#
loop_
_entity_poly.entity_id
_entity_poly.type
_entity_poly.pdbx_seq_one_letter_code
_entity_poly.pdbx_strand_id
1 'polypeptide(L)'
;MLGRLSRCAGLVQGASMTMTRGGLRQTAPTLTRFMSTYPGDRRYADTHEWLKKEDGTVTVGITAHAAEKLGDIVYVSLPEVGESFAKNDAMGVIESVKAASDLVCPVNGKIEEVNSTLADSPELVNKEPHEQGWFVKMKLDDDADFEALYDTDGYQKFVDSEED
;
A
#
# COMPACT_ATOMS: atom_id res chain seq x y z
N MET A 1 72.96 -11.57 33.15
CA MET A 1 73.39 -10.72 34.29
C MET A 1 73.47 -9.29 33.77
N LEU A 2 72.44 -8.47 34.02
CA LEU A 2 72.41 -7.46 35.11
C LEU A 2 73.56 -6.45 34.91
N GLY A 3 73.36 -5.17 34.62
CA GLY A 3 72.18 -4.31 34.60
C GLY A 3 72.69 -2.86 34.51
N ARG A 4 71.81 -1.91 34.19
CA ARG A 4 71.98 -0.49 34.55
C ARG A 4 70.61 0.17 34.48
N LEU A 5 70.01 0.32 35.66
CA LEU A 5 68.88 1.17 35.94
C LEU A 5 69.43 2.56 36.30
N SER A 6 69.18 3.56 35.47
CA SER A 6 69.27 4.97 35.87
C SER A 6 67.87 5.56 35.90
N ARG A 7 67.49 6.03 37.09
CA ARG A 7 66.27 6.80 37.35
C ARG A 7 66.51 8.26 36.98
N CYS A 8 65.55 8.89 36.33
CA CYS A 8 65.31 10.34 36.46
C CYS A 8 63.80 10.56 36.62
N ALA A 9 63.46 11.28 37.69
CA ALA A 9 62.11 11.73 38.01
C ALA A 9 61.82 13.06 37.30
N GLY A 10 60.56 13.31 36.97
CA GLY A 10 60.07 14.59 36.45
C GLY A 10 58.55 14.60 36.39
N LEU A 11 57.93 15.27 37.36
CA LEU A 11 56.49 15.43 37.57
C LEU A 11 56.05 16.77 36.99
N VAL A 12 55.04 16.83 36.09
CA VAL A 12 54.13 17.98 35.94
C VAL A 12 52.78 17.52 35.38
N GLN A 13 51.71 18.00 36.02
CA GLN A 13 50.29 17.83 35.68
C GLN A 13 49.90 18.29 34.26
N GLY A 14 48.87 17.67 33.71
CA GLY A 14 48.15 18.18 32.56
C GLY A 14 46.94 17.31 32.21
N ALA A 15 45.80 17.57 32.83
CA ALA A 15 44.53 17.04 32.39
C ALA A 15 44.17 17.64 31.03
N SER A 16 43.82 16.81 30.04
CA SER A 16 42.89 17.22 29.00
C SER A 16 42.22 15.99 28.38
N MET A 17 40.96 15.84 28.77
CA MET A 17 40.00 14.88 28.24
C MET A 17 39.64 15.31 26.82
N THR A 18 40.00 14.51 25.82
CA THR A 18 39.47 14.66 24.46
C THR A 18 38.80 13.36 24.03
N MET A 19 37.47 13.38 24.14
CA MET A 19 36.58 12.40 23.52
C MET A 19 36.76 12.46 22.01
N THR A 20 37.34 11.41 21.40
CA THR A 20 37.28 11.26 19.95
C THR A 20 35.96 10.56 19.63
N ARG A 21 34.99 11.37 19.18
CA ARG A 21 33.63 10.98 18.81
C ARG A 21 33.67 9.97 17.65
N GLY A 22 32.90 8.90 17.83
CA GLY A 22 31.85 8.50 16.89
C GLY A 22 32.32 7.93 15.55
N GLY A 23 32.37 6.60 15.48
CA GLY A 23 32.35 5.89 14.22
C GLY A 23 31.05 6.16 13.47
N LEU A 24 31.17 6.59 12.22
CA LEU A 24 30.07 6.58 11.26
C LEU A 24 30.15 5.26 10.48
N ARG A 25 29.52 4.21 11.00
CA ARG A 25 29.04 3.13 10.15
C ARG A 25 27.84 3.71 9.40
N GLN A 26 28.03 4.06 8.13
CA GLN A 26 26.90 4.25 7.22
C GLN A 26 26.19 2.90 7.11
N THR A 27 25.12 2.72 7.86
CA THR A 27 24.18 1.64 7.61
C THR A 27 23.42 2.03 6.35
N ALA A 28 23.66 1.30 5.26
CA ALA A 28 22.77 1.34 4.10
C ALA A 28 21.32 1.14 4.58
N PRO A 29 20.34 1.88 4.04
CA PRO A 29 18.95 1.70 4.44
C PRO A 29 18.56 0.25 4.14
N THR A 30 18.12 -0.46 5.17
CA THR A 30 17.56 -1.80 5.03
C THR A 30 16.39 -1.71 4.05
N LEU A 31 16.42 -2.52 3.00
CA LEU A 31 15.38 -2.68 1.96
C LEU A 31 14.00 -3.15 2.49
N THR A 32 13.69 -2.91 3.76
CA THR A 32 12.46 -3.39 4.41
C THR A 32 11.29 -2.41 4.26
N ARG A 33 11.51 -1.20 3.71
CA ARG A 33 10.41 -0.25 3.43
C ARG A 33 9.82 -0.38 2.02
N PHE A 34 10.42 -1.19 1.15
CA PHE A 34 10.04 -1.28 -0.27
C PHE A 34 8.89 -2.24 -0.60
N MET A 35 8.37 -3.00 0.38
CA MET A 35 7.35 -4.06 0.17
C MET A 35 6.03 -3.81 0.92
N SER A 36 5.81 -2.62 1.47
CA SER A 36 4.82 -2.46 2.56
C SER A 36 3.55 -1.69 2.23
N THR A 37 3.41 -1.05 1.06
CA THR A 37 2.21 -0.28 0.73
C THR A 37 1.14 -1.13 0.03
N TYR A 38 1.56 -2.07 -0.82
CA TYR A 38 0.67 -2.85 -1.67
C TYR A 38 0.91 -4.36 -1.46
N PRO A 39 -0.11 -5.13 -1.01
CA PRO A 39 0.04 -6.58 -0.84
C PRO A 39 0.41 -7.34 -2.13
N GLY A 40 1.17 -8.43 -1.98
CA GLY A 40 1.62 -9.28 -3.10
C GLY A 40 0.59 -10.30 -3.62
N ASP A 41 -0.54 -10.45 -2.92
CA ASP A 41 -1.54 -11.49 -3.14
C ASP A 41 -2.66 -11.09 -4.11
N ARG A 42 -2.53 -9.95 -4.77
CA ARG A 42 -3.56 -9.33 -5.60
C ARG A 42 -2.97 -8.65 -6.83
N ARG A 43 -3.84 -8.26 -7.75
CA ARG A 43 -3.55 -7.48 -8.95
C ARG A 43 -4.12 -6.07 -8.84
N TYR A 44 -3.64 -5.16 -9.68
CA TYR A 44 -3.96 -3.75 -9.59
C TYR A 44 -4.30 -3.15 -10.95
N ALA A 45 -5.35 -2.32 -10.99
CA ALA A 45 -5.74 -1.55 -12.16
C ALA A 45 -5.02 -0.20 -12.23
N ASP A 46 -4.94 0.38 -13.42
CA ASP A 46 -4.48 1.76 -13.64
C ASP A 46 -5.44 2.80 -13.04
N THR A 47 -6.70 2.44 -12.84
CA THR A 47 -7.72 3.23 -12.13
C THR A 47 -7.65 3.11 -10.60
N HIS A 48 -6.61 2.47 -10.07
CA HIS A 48 -6.28 2.35 -8.64
C HIS A 48 -7.19 1.43 -7.81
N GLU A 49 -7.88 0.48 -8.44
CA GLU A 49 -8.51 -0.67 -7.79
C GLU A 49 -7.51 -1.83 -7.63
N TRP A 50 -7.75 -2.67 -6.62
CA TRP A 50 -7.09 -3.95 -6.44
C TRP A 50 -8.09 -5.09 -6.60
N LEU A 51 -7.61 -6.24 -7.10
CA LEU A 51 -8.37 -7.46 -7.28
C LEU A 51 -7.65 -8.65 -6.65
N LYS A 52 -8.29 -9.28 -5.66
CA LYS A 52 -7.79 -10.50 -5.01
C LYS A 52 -8.63 -11.69 -5.46
N LYS A 53 -7.99 -12.67 -6.10
CA LYS A 53 -8.67 -13.88 -6.58
C LYS A 53 -8.72 -14.95 -5.49
N GLU A 54 -9.93 -15.38 -5.11
CA GLU A 54 -10.18 -16.41 -4.10
C GLU A 54 -11.39 -17.26 -4.50
N ASP A 55 -11.26 -18.59 -4.42
CA ASP A 55 -12.35 -19.55 -4.65
C ASP A 55 -13.16 -19.36 -5.95
N GLY A 56 -12.50 -18.88 -7.02
CA GLY A 56 -13.13 -18.65 -8.32
C GLY A 56 -13.91 -17.33 -8.44
N THR A 57 -13.80 -16.47 -7.44
CA THR A 57 -14.28 -15.08 -7.47
C THR A 57 -13.12 -14.10 -7.31
N VAL A 58 -13.32 -12.85 -7.67
CA VAL A 58 -12.40 -11.75 -7.36
C VAL A 58 -13.05 -10.79 -6.39
N THR A 59 -12.36 -10.50 -5.30
CA THR A 59 -12.71 -9.40 -4.39
C THR A 59 -12.08 -8.12 -4.91
N VAL A 60 -12.87 -7.05 -5.01
CA VAL A 60 -12.45 -5.75 -5.54
C VAL A 60 -12.51 -4.69 -4.44
N GLY A 61 -11.52 -3.82 -4.42
CA GLY A 61 -11.59 -2.54 -3.69
C GLY A 61 -10.59 -1.52 -4.18
N ILE A 62 -10.49 -0.36 -3.52
CA ILE A 62 -9.55 0.70 -3.92
C ILE A 62 -8.25 0.62 -3.13
N THR A 63 -7.15 1.04 -3.74
CA THR A 63 -5.84 1.08 -3.07
C THR A 63 -5.74 2.17 -2.01
N ALA A 64 -4.77 2.03 -1.09
CA ALA A 64 -4.46 3.07 -0.11
C ALA A 64 -4.17 4.44 -0.77
N HIS A 65 -3.51 4.44 -1.93
CA HIS A 65 -3.24 5.64 -2.74
C HIS A 65 -4.52 6.33 -3.19
N ALA A 66 -5.48 5.58 -3.73
CA ALA A 66 -6.78 6.11 -4.13
C ALA A 66 -7.53 6.69 -2.92
N ALA A 67 -7.57 5.95 -1.81
CA ALA A 67 -8.23 6.39 -0.59
C ALA A 67 -7.61 7.69 -0.03
N GLU A 68 -6.28 7.83 -0.07
CA GLU A 68 -5.59 9.05 0.35
C GLU A 68 -5.90 10.25 -0.57
N LYS A 69 -5.88 10.04 -1.90
CA LYS A 69 -6.23 11.07 -2.90
C LYS A 69 -7.67 11.56 -2.73
N LEU A 70 -8.61 10.65 -2.46
CA LEU A 70 -10.01 10.99 -2.21
C LEU A 70 -10.18 11.71 -0.85
N GLY A 71 -9.38 11.36 0.15
CA GLY A 71 -9.53 11.85 1.53
C GLY A 71 -10.60 11.08 2.30
N ASP A 72 -11.16 11.71 3.35
CA ASP A 72 -12.08 11.04 4.27
C ASP A 72 -13.37 10.63 3.55
N ILE A 73 -13.57 9.32 3.37
CA ILE A 73 -14.74 8.73 2.72
C ILE A 73 -15.93 8.83 3.67
N VAL A 74 -17.04 9.35 3.15
CA VAL A 74 -18.28 9.58 3.91
C VAL A 74 -19.45 8.79 3.36
N TYR A 75 -19.36 8.30 2.12
CA TYR A 75 -20.41 7.50 1.50
C TYR A 75 -19.86 6.59 0.41
N VAL A 76 -20.46 5.41 0.29
CA VAL A 76 -20.18 4.44 -0.77
C VAL A 76 -21.51 3.90 -1.29
N SER A 77 -21.71 4.03 -2.61
CA SER A 77 -22.80 3.39 -3.35
C SER A 77 -22.25 2.16 -4.06
N LEU A 78 -22.83 0.99 -3.77
CA LEU A 78 -22.46 -0.29 -4.35
C LEU A 78 -23.56 -0.80 -5.29
N PRO A 79 -23.23 -1.62 -6.29
CA PRO A 79 -24.22 -2.20 -7.21
C PRO A 79 -25.09 -3.24 -6.51
N GLU A 80 -26.11 -3.76 -7.22
CA GLU A 80 -26.89 -4.89 -6.71
C GLU A 80 -26.23 -6.25 -7.02
N VAL A 81 -26.39 -7.20 -6.10
CA VAL A 81 -25.97 -8.58 -6.35
C VAL A 81 -26.75 -9.15 -7.53
N GLY A 82 -26.03 -9.70 -8.51
CA GLY A 82 -26.62 -10.24 -9.73
C GLY A 82 -26.43 -9.36 -10.96
N GLU A 83 -26.05 -8.09 -10.80
CA GLU A 83 -25.74 -7.20 -11.91
C GLU A 83 -24.43 -7.62 -12.61
N SER A 84 -24.31 -7.31 -13.90
CA SER A 84 -23.13 -7.61 -14.72
C SER A 84 -22.56 -6.32 -15.27
N PHE A 85 -21.24 -6.21 -15.25
CA PHE A 85 -20.49 -5.04 -15.67
C PHE A 85 -19.41 -5.46 -16.66
N ALA A 86 -19.20 -4.65 -17.69
CA ALA A 86 -18.05 -4.75 -18.55
C ALA A 86 -16.89 -3.94 -17.94
N LYS A 87 -15.67 -4.26 -18.38
CA LYS A 87 -14.49 -3.46 -18.05
C LYS A 87 -14.70 -2.00 -18.45
N ASN A 88 -14.32 -1.12 -17.54
CA ASN A 88 -14.50 0.34 -17.55
C ASN A 88 -15.93 0.85 -17.31
N ASP A 89 -16.92 -0.02 -17.06
CA ASP A 89 -18.24 0.45 -16.63
C ASP A 89 -18.17 1.02 -15.20
N ALA A 90 -18.94 2.06 -14.93
CA ALA A 90 -19.14 2.56 -13.57
C ALA A 90 -20.12 1.62 -12.84
N MET A 91 -19.65 0.98 -11.77
CA MET A 91 -20.45 0.04 -10.97
C MET A 91 -20.88 0.61 -9.62
N GLY A 92 -20.37 1.78 -9.23
CA GLY A 92 -20.71 2.43 -7.98
C GLY A 92 -20.14 3.83 -7.87
N VAL A 93 -20.30 4.45 -6.71
CA VAL A 93 -19.80 5.80 -6.43
C VAL A 93 -19.16 5.84 -5.05
N ILE A 94 -18.03 6.53 -4.94
CA ILE A 94 -17.31 6.78 -3.69
C ILE A 94 -17.33 8.28 -3.45
N GLU A 95 -17.89 8.72 -2.33
CA GLU A 95 -17.90 10.13 -1.95
C GLU A 95 -17.07 10.37 -0.69
N SER A 96 -16.29 11.44 -0.74
CA SER A 96 -15.50 11.95 0.36
C SER A 96 -15.92 13.39 0.68
N VAL A 97 -15.33 13.96 1.74
CA VAL A 97 -15.49 15.38 2.06
C VAL A 97 -14.87 16.32 1.02
N LYS A 98 -14.09 15.81 0.07
CA LYS A 98 -13.35 16.60 -0.94
C LYS A 98 -13.83 16.36 -2.37
N ALA A 99 -14.26 15.14 -2.69
CA ALA A 99 -14.54 14.71 -4.05
C ALA A 99 -15.59 13.59 -4.08
N ALA A 100 -16.18 13.38 -5.26
CA ALA A 100 -16.88 12.15 -5.59
C ALA A 100 -16.17 11.51 -6.79
N SER A 101 -16.04 10.18 -6.77
CA SER A 101 -15.44 9.40 -7.85
C SER A 101 -16.29 8.19 -8.13
N ASP A 102 -16.42 7.85 -9.41
CA ASP A 102 -17.01 6.59 -9.81
C ASP A 102 -16.09 5.44 -9.38
N LEU A 103 -16.70 4.32 -8.98
CA LEU A 103 -16.03 3.04 -8.82
C LEU A 103 -16.10 2.32 -10.17
N VAL A 104 -14.96 2.19 -10.83
CA VAL A 104 -14.87 1.63 -12.18
C VAL A 104 -14.65 0.13 -12.09
N CYS A 105 -15.30 -0.63 -12.97
CA CYS A 105 -15.14 -2.07 -13.05
C CYS A 105 -13.85 -2.42 -13.83
N PRO A 106 -12.85 -3.05 -13.20
CA PRO A 106 -11.56 -3.33 -13.86
C PRO A 106 -11.60 -4.51 -14.85
N VAL A 107 -12.64 -5.35 -14.80
CA VAL A 107 -12.74 -6.65 -15.47
C VAL A 107 -14.20 -6.98 -15.80
N ASN A 108 -14.45 -7.78 -16.84
CA ASN A 108 -15.82 -8.24 -17.13
C ASN A 108 -16.28 -9.25 -16.08
N GLY A 109 -17.50 -9.09 -15.58
CA GLY A 109 -18.07 -10.09 -14.69
C GLY A 109 -19.39 -9.70 -14.06
N LYS A 110 -19.83 -10.56 -13.13
CA LYS A 110 -21.09 -10.46 -12.43
C LYS A 110 -20.87 -10.31 -10.92
N ILE A 111 -21.61 -9.41 -10.28
CA ILE A 111 -21.58 -9.22 -8.83
C ILE A 111 -22.20 -10.43 -8.12
N GLU A 112 -21.44 -11.05 -7.22
CA GLU A 112 -21.89 -12.17 -6.38
C GLU A 112 -22.09 -11.74 -4.92
N GLU A 113 -21.31 -10.75 -4.44
CA GLU A 113 -21.40 -10.24 -3.07
C GLU A 113 -21.05 -8.75 -3.04
N VAL A 114 -21.63 -8.01 -2.09
CA VAL A 114 -21.31 -6.60 -1.82
C VAL A 114 -21.02 -6.41 -0.34
N ASN A 115 -20.11 -5.51 -0.01
CA ASN A 115 -19.76 -5.22 1.37
C ASN A 115 -20.79 -4.28 2.01
N SER A 116 -21.87 -4.85 2.56
CA SER A 116 -22.93 -4.05 3.20
C SER A 116 -22.46 -3.26 4.43
N THR A 117 -21.29 -3.57 5.00
CA THR A 117 -20.75 -2.84 6.15
C THR A 117 -20.39 -1.39 5.81
N LEU A 118 -20.07 -1.10 4.55
CA LEU A 118 -19.68 0.25 4.11
C LEU A 118 -20.83 1.26 4.16
N ALA A 119 -22.08 0.80 4.22
CA ALA A 119 -23.23 1.69 4.41
C ALA A 119 -23.22 2.38 5.79
N ASP A 120 -22.77 1.65 6.82
CA ASP A 120 -22.69 2.13 8.20
C ASP A 120 -21.28 2.57 8.60
N SER A 121 -20.24 2.08 7.90
CA SER A 121 -18.83 2.32 8.21
C SER A 121 -17.99 2.59 6.95
N PRO A 122 -18.30 3.66 6.19
CA PRO A 122 -17.59 3.99 4.95
C PRO A 122 -16.11 4.31 5.18
N GLU A 123 -15.73 4.71 6.39
CA GLU A 123 -14.35 5.06 6.71
C GLU A 123 -13.41 3.84 6.77
N LEU A 124 -13.95 2.61 6.72
CA LEU A 124 -13.17 1.40 6.53
C LEU A 124 -12.37 1.43 5.22
N VAL A 125 -12.87 2.12 4.19
CA VAL A 125 -12.14 2.34 2.94
C VAL A 125 -10.84 3.09 3.18
N ASN A 126 -10.80 4.05 4.11
CA ASN A 126 -9.57 4.75 4.48
C ASN A 126 -8.70 3.95 5.45
N LYS A 127 -9.31 3.32 6.47
CA LYS A 127 -8.58 2.66 7.57
C LYS A 127 -7.96 1.32 7.15
N GLU A 128 -8.70 0.55 6.35
CA GLU A 128 -8.37 -0.84 6.00
C GLU A 128 -8.65 -1.11 4.50
N PRO A 129 -8.11 -0.30 3.57
CA PRO A 129 -8.44 -0.35 2.14
C PRO A 129 -8.21 -1.72 1.49
N HIS A 130 -7.24 -2.48 2.00
CA HIS A 130 -6.85 -3.78 1.47
C HIS A 130 -7.43 -4.97 2.27
N GLU A 131 -8.16 -4.71 3.35
CA GLU A 131 -8.75 -5.71 4.23
C GLU A 131 -10.28 -5.51 4.31
N GLN A 132 -10.79 -4.83 5.33
CA GLN A 132 -12.23 -4.65 5.54
C GLN A 132 -12.89 -3.62 4.60
N GLY A 133 -12.09 -2.79 3.90
CA GLY A 133 -12.54 -1.78 2.93
C GLY A 133 -12.81 -2.31 1.52
N TRP A 134 -13.03 -3.61 1.33
CA TRP A 134 -13.42 -4.17 0.04
C TRP A 134 -14.85 -3.77 -0.34
N PHE A 135 -15.19 -3.73 -1.62
CA PHE A 135 -16.44 -3.19 -2.14
C PHE A 135 -17.36 -4.31 -2.62
N VAL A 136 -16.87 -5.14 -3.53
CA VAL A 136 -17.66 -6.21 -4.17
C VAL A 136 -16.84 -7.49 -4.33
N LYS A 137 -17.52 -8.62 -4.43
CA LYS A 137 -16.97 -9.84 -5.01
C LYS A 137 -17.66 -10.13 -6.33
N MET A 138 -16.86 -10.46 -7.33
CA MET A 138 -17.33 -10.69 -8.68
C MET A 138 -16.92 -12.06 -9.18
N LYS A 139 -17.80 -12.69 -9.94
CA LYS A 139 -17.46 -13.81 -10.79
C LYS A 139 -17.03 -13.29 -12.15
N LEU A 140 -15.80 -13.62 -12.54
CA LEU A 140 -15.26 -13.24 -13.85
C LEU A 140 -15.90 -14.04 -14.97
N ASP A 141 -16.12 -13.40 -16.12
CA ASP A 141 -16.52 -14.08 -17.34
C ASP A 141 -15.32 -14.84 -17.97
N ASP A 142 -14.13 -14.23 -17.92
CA ASP A 142 -12.85 -14.83 -18.28
C ASP A 142 -11.69 -14.19 -17.48
N ASP A 143 -10.50 -14.80 -17.55
CA ASP A 143 -9.33 -14.37 -16.79
C ASP A 143 -8.44 -13.36 -17.54
N ALA A 144 -8.72 -13.04 -18.81
CA ALA A 144 -7.79 -12.28 -19.65
C ALA A 144 -7.59 -10.85 -19.15
N ASP A 145 -8.67 -10.17 -18.76
CA ASP A 145 -8.57 -8.82 -18.19
C ASP A 145 -7.85 -8.83 -16.82
N PHE A 146 -8.07 -9.86 -16.00
CA PHE A 146 -7.38 -10.00 -14.71
C PHE A 146 -5.87 -10.23 -14.88
N GLU A 147 -5.47 -11.05 -15.86
CA GLU A 147 -4.07 -11.34 -16.15
C GLU A 147 -3.33 -10.13 -16.75
N ALA A 148 -4.05 -9.19 -17.36
CA ALA A 148 -3.50 -7.95 -17.90
C ALA A 148 -3.23 -6.86 -16.84
N LEU A 149 -3.75 -7.03 -15.63
CA LEU A 149 -3.57 -6.08 -14.52
C LEU A 149 -2.12 -6.11 -14.01
N TYR A 150 -1.71 -5.00 -13.38
CA TYR A 150 -0.41 -4.90 -12.77
C TYR A 150 -0.26 -5.89 -11.61
N ASP A 151 0.93 -6.46 -11.48
CA ASP A 151 1.40 -6.98 -10.22
C ASP A 151 1.82 -5.83 -9.28
N THR A 152 2.18 -6.17 -8.05
CA THR A 152 2.58 -5.19 -7.03
C THR A 152 3.74 -4.29 -7.48
N ASP A 153 4.77 -4.88 -8.10
CA ASP A 153 5.95 -4.14 -8.56
C ASP A 153 5.62 -3.22 -9.74
N GLY A 154 4.75 -3.67 -10.65
CA GLY A 154 4.25 -2.89 -11.77
C GLY A 154 3.40 -1.70 -11.31
N TYR A 155 2.50 -1.93 -10.36
CA TYR A 155 1.63 -0.89 -9.82
C TYR A 155 2.42 0.16 -9.02
N GLN A 156 3.40 -0.26 -8.22
CA GLN A 156 4.25 0.68 -7.49
C GLN A 156 4.97 1.63 -8.45
N LYS A 157 5.56 1.11 -9.54
CA LYS A 157 6.21 1.95 -10.56
C LYS A 157 5.24 2.88 -11.26
N PHE A 158 4.02 2.42 -11.51
CA PHE A 158 2.96 3.25 -12.09
C PHE A 158 2.63 4.42 -11.17
N VAL A 159 2.39 4.16 -9.88
CA VAL A 159 2.13 5.21 -8.88
C VAL A 159 3.29 6.18 -8.75
N ASP A 160 4.52 5.68 -8.65
CA ASP A 160 5.72 6.53 -8.55
C ASP A 160 5.82 7.49 -9.76
N SER A 161 5.38 7.05 -10.95
CA SER A 161 5.39 7.88 -12.16
C SER A 161 4.27 8.93 -12.25
N GLU A 162 3.25 8.84 -11.40
CA GLU A 162 2.19 9.86 -11.30
C GLU A 162 2.54 11.01 -10.34
N GLU A 163 3.51 10.80 -9.46
CA GLU A 163 3.93 11.77 -8.44
C GLU A 163 5.01 12.77 -8.94
N ASP A 164 5.57 12.50 -10.13
CA ASP A 164 6.55 13.36 -10.84
C ASP A 164 5.88 14.44 -11.71
#